data_AF-A0A2D0IU79-F1
#
_entry.id   AF-A0A2D0IU79-F1
#
_cell.length_a   1.000
_cell.length_b   1.000
_cell.length_c   1.000
_cell.angle_alpha   90.00
_cell.angle_beta   90.00
_cell.angle_gamma   90.00
#
_symmetry.space_group_name_H-M   'P 1'
#
loop_
_entity.id
_entity.type
_entity.pdbx_description
1 polymer ?
#
loop_
_entity_poly.entity_id
_entity_poly.type
_entity_poly.pdbx_seq_one_letter_code
_entity_poly.pdbx_strand_id
1 'polypeptide(L)'
;MVNIGSGAQRKLKDVILSRYACYLVVQNGDPSKPVIAAGQTYFAIQTRRQELADDATFKRLREDEKRLFLRNELKEHNKQLVETAQRAGVETNIDFAIFQNHGYQGLYGGLDQKAIHQRTTSEKA
;
A
#
# COMPACT_ATOMS: atom_id res chain seq x y z
N MET A 1 -7.35 -39.39 9.50
CA MET A 1 -8.19 -39.23 10.71
C MET A 1 -7.37 -38.43 11.72
N VAL A 2 -8.00 -37.55 12.48
CA VAL A 2 -7.33 -36.83 13.59
C VAL A 2 -8.02 -37.17 14.90
N ASN A 3 -7.23 -37.31 15.96
CA ASN A 3 -7.76 -37.44 17.31
C ASN A 3 -8.32 -36.09 17.73
N ILE A 4 -9.58 -36.08 18.14
CA ILE A 4 -10.16 -34.96 18.88
C ILE A 4 -10.12 -35.30 20.37
N GLY A 5 -10.02 -34.28 21.24
CA GLY A 5 -9.79 -34.41 22.68
C GLY A 5 -10.79 -35.28 23.47
N SER A 6 -11.84 -35.78 22.82
CA SER A 6 -12.82 -36.74 23.34
C SER A 6 -12.53 -38.21 22.99
N GLY A 7 -11.40 -38.52 22.34
CA GLY A 7 -11.05 -39.89 21.89
C GLY A 7 -11.78 -40.33 20.62
N ALA A 8 -12.69 -39.50 20.09
CA ALA A 8 -13.31 -39.72 18.80
C ALA A 8 -12.35 -39.39 17.63
N GLN A 9 -12.55 -40.05 16.49
CA GLN A 9 -11.77 -39.81 15.28
C GLN A 9 -12.62 -39.12 14.24
N ARG A 10 -12.15 -37.98 13.73
CA ARG A 10 -12.82 -37.25 12.63
C ARG A 10 -12.08 -37.48 11.33
N LYS A 11 -12.85 -37.79 10.26
CA LYS A 11 -12.34 -37.76 8.89
C LYS A 11 -12.29 -36.31 8.43
N LEU A 12 -11.09 -35.77 8.29
CA LEU A 12 -10.88 -34.46 7.66
C LEU A 12 -10.80 -34.64 6.15
N LYS A 13 -11.34 -33.67 5.41
CA LYS A 13 -11.20 -33.61 3.96
C LYS A 13 -9.82 -33.05 3.64
N ASP A 14 -9.11 -33.71 2.75
CA ASP A 14 -7.89 -33.18 2.18
C ASP A 14 -8.26 -32.10 1.16
N VAL A 15 -7.50 -31.00 1.19
CA VAL A 15 -7.68 -29.87 0.27
C VAL A 15 -6.35 -29.55 -0.38
N ILE A 16 -6.37 -29.37 -1.70
CA ILE A 16 -5.22 -28.90 -2.45
C ILE A 16 -5.31 -27.38 -2.52
N LEU A 17 -4.24 -26.73 -2.08
CA LEU A 17 -4.16 -25.28 -2.03
C LEU A 17 -3.23 -24.77 -3.14
N SER A 18 -3.55 -23.60 -3.68
CA SER A 18 -2.61 -22.87 -4.52
C SER A 18 -1.44 -22.39 -3.65
N ARG A 19 -0.30 -22.11 -4.30
CA ARG A 19 0.86 -21.53 -3.61
C ARG A 19 0.50 -20.25 -2.84
N TYR A 20 -0.30 -19.39 -3.44
CA TYR A 20 -0.76 -18.16 -2.79
C TYR A 20 -1.64 -18.43 -1.56
N ALA A 21 -2.56 -19.40 -1.65
CA ALA A 21 -3.35 -19.82 -0.49
C ALA A 21 -2.47 -20.38 0.64
N CYS A 22 -1.44 -21.19 0.31
CA CYS A 22 -0.47 -21.65 1.30
C CYS A 22 0.27 -20.49 1.99
N TYR A 23 0.65 -19.44 1.25
CA TYR A 23 1.27 -18.26 1.83
C TYR A 23 0.33 -17.53 2.80
N LEU A 24 -0.94 -17.37 2.44
CA LEU A 24 -1.93 -16.74 3.31
C LEU A 24 -2.19 -17.57 4.58
N VAL A 25 -2.23 -18.90 4.48
CA VAL A 25 -2.37 -19.78 5.65
C VAL A 25 -1.21 -19.60 6.63
N VAL A 26 0.03 -19.50 6.12
CA VAL A 26 1.20 -19.27 6.97
C VAL A 26 1.20 -17.86 7.57
N GLN A 27 0.89 -16.84 6.78
CA GLN A 27 0.89 -15.44 7.24
C GLN A 27 -0.16 -15.18 8.33
N ASN A 28 -1.35 -15.80 8.22
CA ASN A 28 -2.47 -15.61 9.14
C ASN A 28 -2.61 -16.71 10.21
N GLY A 29 -1.67 -17.66 10.23
CA GLY A 29 -1.70 -18.78 11.17
C GLY A 29 -1.37 -18.35 12.61
N ASP A 30 -1.72 -19.21 13.56
CA ASP A 30 -1.36 -19.06 14.97
C ASP A 30 0.18 -19.14 15.17
N PRO A 31 0.84 -18.05 15.62
CA PRO A 31 2.29 -18.01 15.80
C PRO A 31 2.82 -18.97 16.88
N SER A 32 1.97 -19.50 17.77
CA SER A 32 2.39 -20.50 18.76
C SER A 32 2.83 -21.83 18.11
N LYS A 33 2.46 -22.07 16.85
CA LYS A 33 2.86 -23.25 16.08
C LYS A 33 4.24 -23.02 15.45
N PRO A 34 5.26 -23.86 15.73
CA PRO A 34 6.64 -23.63 15.27
C PRO A 34 6.78 -23.44 13.74
N VAL A 35 6.03 -24.20 12.94
CA VAL A 35 6.04 -24.09 11.47
C VAL A 35 5.50 -22.75 11.00
N ILE A 36 4.47 -22.23 11.67
CA ILE A 36 3.89 -20.91 11.35
C ILE A 36 4.87 -19.81 11.72
N ALA A 37 5.46 -19.85 12.93
CA ALA A 37 6.45 -18.86 13.37
C ALA A 37 7.67 -18.80 12.43
N ALA A 38 8.19 -19.96 12.02
CA ALA A 38 9.29 -20.06 11.07
C ALA A 38 8.90 -19.46 9.70
N GLY A 39 7.69 -19.75 9.23
CA GLY A 39 7.15 -19.20 8.00
C GLY A 39 6.96 -17.68 8.05
N GLN A 40 6.42 -17.14 9.14
CA GLN A 40 6.30 -15.69 9.35
C GLN A 40 7.68 -15.01 9.37
N THR A 41 8.67 -15.62 10.04
CA THR A 41 10.05 -15.13 10.03
C THR A 41 10.63 -15.12 8.62
N TYR A 42 10.40 -16.18 7.84
CA TYR A 42 10.81 -16.24 6.44
C TYR A 42 10.21 -15.09 5.64
N PHE A 43 8.90 -14.84 5.76
CA PHE A 43 8.26 -13.73 5.04
C PHE A 43 8.81 -12.37 5.46
N ALA A 44 9.05 -12.14 6.76
CA ALA A 44 9.66 -10.89 7.22
C ALA A 44 11.04 -10.65 6.58
N ILE A 45 11.88 -11.70 6.50
CA ILE A 45 13.19 -11.63 5.87
C ILE A 45 13.07 -11.40 4.36
N GLN A 46 12.16 -12.11 3.67
CA GLN A 46 12.00 -11.94 2.22
C GLN A 46 11.44 -10.56 1.86
N THR A 47 10.47 -10.05 2.62
CA THR A 47 9.97 -8.68 2.45
C THR A 47 11.11 -7.68 2.59
N ARG A 48 11.94 -7.80 3.63
CA ARG A 48 13.07 -6.90 3.81
C ARG A 48 14.10 -6.98 2.68
N ARG A 49 14.36 -8.19 2.17
CA ARG A 49 15.25 -8.38 1.00
C ARG A 49 14.69 -7.72 -0.25
N GLN A 50 13.38 -7.82 -0.47
CA GLN A 50 12.73 -7.20 -1.61
C GLN A 50 12.76 -5.66 -1.49
N GLU A 51 12.42 -5.10 -0.33
CA GLU A 51 12.53 -3.65 -0.07
C GLU A 51 13.94 -3.12 -0.39
N LEU A 52 14.99 -3.82 0.08
CA LEU A 52 16.37 -3.43 -0.18
C LEU A 52 16.76 -3.54 -1.66
N ALA A 53 16.22 -4.55 -2.37
CA ALA A 53 16.46 -4.73 -3.79
C ALA A 53 15.77 -3.61 -4.61
N ASP A 54 14.56 -3.24 -4.22
CA ASP A 54 13.81 -2.14 -4.84
C ASP A 54 14.51 -0.80 -4.58
N ASP A 55 14.95 -0.55 -3.35
CA ASP A 55 15.76 0.62 -2.98
C ASP A 55 17.07 0.70 -3.77
N ALA A 56 17.79 -0.41 -3.89
CA ALA A 56 19.04 -0.47 -4.64
C ALA A 56 18.81 -0.23 -6.14
N THR A 57 17.70 -0.74 -6.68
CA THR A 57 17.28 -0.50 -8.06
C THR A 57 16.98 0.97 -8.28
N PHE A 58 16.20 1.59 -7.39
CA PHE A 58 15.87 3.01 -7.45
C PHE A 58 17.12 3.91 -7.36
N LYS A 59 18.07 3.59 -6.47
CA LYS A 59 19.33 4.36 -6.33
C LYS A 59 20.21 4.31 -7.59
N ARG A 60 20.11 3.26 -8.40
CA ARG A 60 20.89 3.09 -9.65
C ARG A 60 20.27 3.82 -10.84
N LEU A 61 19.02 4.27 -10.76
CA LEU A 61 18.37 5.04 -11.82
C LEU A 61 19.07 6.38 -12.03
N ARG A 62 19.09 6.87 -13.27
CA ARG A 62 19.45 8.26 -13.59
C ARG A 62 18.37 9.22 -13.08
N GLU A 63 18.70 10.49 -12.91
CA GLU A 63 17.76 11.48 -12.36
C GLU A 63 16.45 11.59 -13.17
N ASP A 64 16.51 11.53 -14.50
CA ASP A 64 15.30 11.54 -15.34
C ASP A 64 14.45 10.27 -15.16
N GLU A 65 15.09 9.12 -14.97
CA GLU A 65 14.42 7.84 -14.72
C GLU A 65 13.77 7.83 -13.32
N LYS A 66 14.45 8.38 -12.30
CA LYS A 66 13.87 8.58 -10.97
C LYS A 66 12.66 9.50 -11.04
N ARG A 67 12.75 10.61 -11.77
CA ARG A 67 11.63 11.55 -11.95
C ARG A 67 10.43 10.87 -12.60
N LEU A 68 10.67 10.08 -13.65
CA LEU A 68 9.61 9.34 -14.33
C LEU A 68 8.98 8.29 -13.41
N PHE A 69 9.81 7.54 -12.69
CA PHE A 69 9.37 6.54 -11.71
C PHE A 69 8.47 7.16 -10.64
N LEU A 70 8.95 8.20 -9.95
CA LEU A 70 8.20 8.89 -8.90
C LEU A 70 6.90 9.52 -9.44
N ARG A 71 6.92 10.05 -10.66
CA ARG A 71 5.70 10.60 -11.28
C ARG A 71 4.65 9.52 -11.52
N ASN A 72 5.07 8.34 -11.99
CA ASN A 72 4.16 7.21 -12.19
C ASN A 72 3.60 6.72 -10.85
N GLU A 73 4.42 6.66 -9.81
CA GLU A 73 3.99 6.30 -8.45
C GLU A 73 2.95 7.29 -7.91
N LEU A 74 3.23 8.60 -7.99
CA LEU A 74 2.31 9.66 -7.57
C LEU A 74 0.98 9.61 -8.34
N LYS A 75 1.02 9.26 -9.63
CA LYS A 75 -0.19 9.12 -10.45
C LYS A 75 -1.08 7.99 -9.93
N GLU A 76 -0.50 6.83 -9.61
CA GLU A 76 -1.27 5.70 -9.09
C GLU A 76 -1.80 5.98 -7.67
N HIS A 77 -1.00 6.60 -6.80
CA HIS A 77 -1.46 7.02 -5.47
C HIS A 77 -2.59 8.04 -5.55
N ASN A 78 -2.52 9.02 -6.46
CA ASN A 78 -3.60 9.98 -6.67
C ASN A 78 -4.89 9.31 -7.15
N LYS A 79 -4.79 8.28 -7.99
CA LYS A 79 -5.97 7.50 -8.42
C LYS A 79 -6.63 6.81 -7.22
N GLN A 80 -5.85 6.16 -6.38
CA GLN A 80 -6.34 5.50 -5.16
C GLN A 80 -6.92 6.51 -4.16
N LEU A 81 -6.31 7.68 -4.03
CA LEU A 81 -6.79 8.77 -3.19
C LEU A 81 -8.17 9.24 -3.64
N VAL A 82 -8.35 9.48 -4.94
CA VAL A 82 -9.64 9.89 -5.53
C VAL A 82 -10.70 8.82 -5.32
N GLU A 83 -10.36 7.55 -5.56
CA GLU A 83 -11.28 6.43 -5.36
C GLU A 83 -11.71 6.30 -3.90
N THR A 84 -10.78 6.47 -2.96
CA THR A 84 -11.04 6.47 -1.53
C THR A 84 -11.91 7.66 -1.11
N ALA A 85 -11.62 8.85 -1.63
CA ALA A 85 -12.38 10.06 -1.36
C ALA A 85 -13.83 9.93 -1.85
N GLN A 86 -14.03 9.33 -3.02
CA GLN A 86 -15.38 9.02 -3.53
C GLN A 86 -16.13 8.08 -2.60
N ARG A 87 -15.49 7.00 -2.16
CA ARG A 87 -16.07 6.05 -1.17
C ARG A 87 -16.37 6.71 0.18
N ALA A 88 -15.71 7.81 0.51
CA ALA A 88 -15.92 8.59 1.72
C ALA A 88 -16.96 9.72 1.58
N GLY A 89 -17.61 9.85 0.42
CA GLY A 89 -18.70 10.82 0.19
C GLY A 89 -18.31 12.07 -0.60
N VAL A 90 -17.11 12.12 -1.21
CA VAL A 90 -16.76 13.17 -2.19
C VAL A 90 -17.35 12.77 -3.55
N GLU A 91 -18.58 13.19 -3.83
CA GLU A 91 -19.34 12.70 -4.99
C GLU A 91 -19.47 13.72 -6.12
N THR A 92 -19.64 15.01 -5.78
CA THR A 92 -19.87 16.04 -6.78
C THR A 92 -18.57 16.67 -7.26
N ASN A 93 -18.61 17.29 -8.45
CA ASN A 93 -17.49 18.08 -8.96
C ASN A 93 -17.06 19.21 -8.00
N ILE A 94 -18.01 19.75 -7.22
CA ILE A 94 -17.74 20.81 -6.23
C ILE A 94 -17.01 20.21 -5.02
N ASP A 95 -17.43 19.04 -4.54
CA ASP A 95 -16.77 18.36 -3.42
C ASP A 95 -15.32 18.01 -3.79
N PHE A 96 -15.08 17.54 -5.01
CA PHE A 96 -13.73 17.30 -5.50
C PHE A 96 -12.91 18.58 -5.61
N ALA A 97 -13.50 19.70 -6.05
CA ALA A 97 -12.79 20.98 -6.09
C ALA A 97 -12.36 21.43 -4.68
N ILE A 98 -13.23 21.27 -3.67
CA ILE A 98 -12.92 21.57 -2.27
C ILE A 98 -11.84 20.63 -1.72
N PHE A 99 -12.00 19.32 -1.96
CA PHE A 99 -11.05 18.30 -1.55
C PHE A 99 -9.64 18.56 -2.10
N GLN A 100 -9.53 18.86 -3.39
CA GLN A 100 -8.25 19.17 -4.03
C GLN A 100 -7.66 20.49 -3.50
N ASN A 101 -8.49 21.49 -3.22
CA ASN A 101 -8.01 22.74 -2.64
C ASN A 101 -7.43 22.54 -1.24
N HIS A 102 -8.04 21.69 -0.41
CA HIS A 102 -7.46 21.29 0.88
C HIS A 102 -6.15 20.50 0.69
N GLY A 103 -6.06 19.68 -0.36
CA GLY A 103 -4.81 19.04 -0.76
C GLY A 103 -3.69 20.05 -1.02
N TYR A 104 -3.97 21.11 -1.79
CA TYR A 104 -3.02 22.20 -2.01
C TYR A 104 -2.65 22.92 -0.71
N GLN A 105 -3.62 23.23 0.15
CA GLN A 105 -3.35 23.85 1.44
C GLN A 105 -2.41 22.99 2.30
N GLY A 106 -2.59 21.67 2.32
CA GLY A 106 -1.68 20.77 3.03
C GLY A 106 -0.26 20.80 2.50
N LEU A 107 -0.08 20.86 1.17
CA LEU A 107 1.24 20.86 0.53
C LEU A 107 1.98 22.20 0.64
N TYR A 108 1.23 23.30 0.67
CA TYR A 108 1.80 24.65 0.56
C TYR A 108 1.61 25.49 1.83
N GLY A 109 1.58 24.85 3.00
CA GLY A 109 1.60 25.53 4.31
C GLY A 109 0.34 26.37 4.58
N GLY A 110 -0.81 25.89 4.14
CA GLY A 110 -2.12 26.54 4.31
C GLY A 110 -2.55 27.41 3.12
N LEU A 111 -1.70 27.55 2.10
CA LEU A 111 -2.04 28.34 0.91
C LEU A 111 -3.01 27.57 0.00
N ASP A 112 -4.13 28.20 -0.33
CA ASP A 112 -5.07 27.68 -1.31
C ASP A 112 -4.54 27.87 -2.74
N GLN A 113 -5.20 27.25 -3.71
CA GLN A 113 -4.76 27.29 -5.11
C GLN A 113 -4.64 28.74 -5.64
N LYS A 114 -5.54 29.64 -5.20
CA LYS A 114 -5.54 31.04 -5.63
C LYS A 114 -4.35 31.80 -5.07
N ALA A 115 -4.06 31.63 -3.78
CA ALA A 115 -2.92 32.24 -3.11
C ALA A 115 -1.58 31.76 -3.67
N ILE A 116 -1.47 30.46 -4.01
CA ILE A 116 -0.29 29.91 -4.69
C ILE A 116 -0.08 30.62 -6.02
N HIS A 117 -1.13 30.75 -6.83
CA HIS A 117 -1.04 31.41 -8.13
C HIS A 117 -0.57 32.87 -8.01
N GLN A 118 -1.18 33.64 -7.10
CA GLN A 118 -0.82 35.04 -6.85
C GLN A 118 0.62 35.22 -6.36
N ARG A 119 1.12 34.31 -5.53
CA ARG A 119 2.51 34.33 -5.08
C ARG A 119 3.49 34.09 -6.23
N THR A 120 3.24 33.05 -7.04
CA THR A 120 4.14 32.70 -8.16
C THR A 120 4.17 33.74 -9.28
N THR A 121 3.11 34.52 -9.47
CA THR A 121 3.12 35.65 -10.41
C THR A 121 3.86 36.86 -9.84
N SER A 122 3.78 37.10 -8.53
CA SER A 122 4.48 38.21 -7.86
C SER A 122 5.99 37.99 -7.78
N GLU A 123 6.46 36.74 -7.66
CA GLU A 123 7.90 36.39 -7.65
C GLU A 123 8.55 36.45 -9.04
N LYS A 124 7.77 36.59 -10.13
CA LYS A 124 8.26 36.66 -11.52
C LYS A 124 8.35 38.08 -12.08
N ALA A 125 7.95 39.09 -11.30
CA ALA A 125 8.02 40.52 -11.65
C ALA A 125 9.22 41.17 -10.96
#